data_AF-A0A1V8X9D7-F1
#
_entry.id   AF-A0A1V8X9D7-F1
#
_cell.length_a   1.000
_cell.length_b   1.000
_cell.length_c   1.000
_cell.angle_alpha   90.00
_cell.angle_beta   90.00
_cell.angle_gamma   90.00
#
_symmetry.space_group_name_H-M   'P 1'
#
loop_
_entity.id
_entity.type
_entity.pdbx_description
1 polymer ?
#
loop_
_entity_poly.entity_id
_entity_poly.type
_entity_poly.pdbx_seq_one_letter_code
_entity_poly.pdbx_strand_id
1 'polypeptide(L)' 'MISIASAMQQDAIKELLEGYNEDGFSYTFKEKQGIKLFFETSAQDKEAAAQKAKALIKAQPWGTVLYFQATAV' A
#
# COMPACT_ATOMS: atom_id res chain seq x y z
N MET A 1 4.75 8.40 5.84
CA MET A 1 4.88 7.04 5.32
C MET A 1 3.50 6.40 5.42
N ILE A 2 3.29 5.26 4.77
CA ILE A 2 2.08 4.46 4.98
C ILE A 2 2.50 3.05 5.37
N SER A 3 1.64 2.35 6.11
CA SER A 3 1.80 0.93 6.40
C SER A 3 0.63 0.13 5.86
N ILE A 4 0.92 -0.95 5.15
CA ILE A 4 -0.06 -1.95 4.75
C ILE A 4 0.14 -3.20 5.60
N ALA A 5 -0.82 -3.53 6.45
CA ALA A 5 -0.82 -4.77 7.22
C ALA A 5 -1.59 -5.85 6.45
N SER A 6 -0.87 -6.86 5.96
CA SER A 6 -1.47 -8.03 5.31
C SER A 6 -0.68 -9.30 5.63
N ALA A 7 -1.39 -10.36 6.02
CA ALA A 7 -0.78 -11.68 6.22
C ALA A 7 -0.53 -12.44 4.91
N MET A 8 -1.20 -12.06 3.82
CA MET A 8 -1.14 -12.72 2.52
C MET A 8 -0.89 -11.70 1.39
N GLN A 9 -0.48 -12.18 0.21
CA GLN A 9 -0.28 -11.33 -0.97
C GLN A 9 0.67 -10.14 -0.74
N GLN A 10 1.68 -10.30 0.14
CA GLN A 10 2.60 -9.21 0.48
C GLN A 10 3.43 -8.77 -0.73
N ASP A 11 3.95 -9.73 -1.50
CA ASP A 11 4.71 -9.46 -2.72
C ASP A 11 3.85 -8.78 -3.79
N ALA A 12 2.63 -9.27 -4.03
CA ALA A 12 1.70 -8.65 -4.98
C ALA A 12 1.30 -7.22 -4.59
N ILE A 13 1.11 -6.95 -3.29
CA ILE A 13 0.86 -5.59 -2.78
C ILE A 13 2.08 -4.70 -3.03
N LYS A 14 3.28 -5.20 -2.75
CA LYS A 14 4.52 -4.48 -2.96
C LYS A 14 4.69 -4.12 -4.44
N GLU A 15 4.57 -5.10 -5.33
CA GLU A 15 4.67 -4.88 -6.78
C GLU A 15 3.62 -3.88 -7.29
N LEU A 16 2.37 -3.98 -6.81
CA LEU A 16 1.30 -3.07 -7.18
C LEU A 16 1.59 -1.62 -6.78
N LEU A 17 2.04 -1.41 -5.54
CA LEU A 17 2.28 -0.07 -5.02
C LEU A 17 3.56 0.54 -5.59
N GLU A 18 4.64 -0.22 -5.72
CA GLU A 18 5.88 0.26 -6.33
C GLU A 18 5.73 0.52 -7.83
N GLY A 19 4.83 -0.21 -8.51
CA GLY A 19 4.46 0.06 -9.90
C GLY A 19 3.53 1.26 -10.09
N TYR A 20 2.99 1.83 -9.01
CA TYR A 20 2.06 2.96 -9.08
C TYR A 20 2.78 4.30 -9.06
N ASN A 21 2.59 5.08 -10.13
CA ASN A 21 3.26 6.38 -10.39
C ASN A 21 2.27 7.49 -10.81
N GLU A 22 0.97 7.23 -10.78
CA GLU A 22 -0.06 8.15 -11.28
C GLU A 22 -0.51 9.18 -10.21
N ASP A 23 -1.16 10.27 -10.63
CA ASP A 23 -1.73 11.32 -9.76
C ASP A 23 -0.71 12.03 -8.83
N GLY A 24 0.59 11.91 -9.10
CA GLY A 24 1.64 12.44 -8.20
C GLY A 24 1.82 11.64 -6.91
N PHE A 25 1.21 10.46 -6.82
CA PHE A 25 1.48 9.49 -5.76
C PHE A 25 2.48 8.45 -6.27
N SER A 26 3.62 8.38 -5.61
CA SER A 26 4.55 7.27 -5.72
C SER A 26 4.56 6.52 -4.39
N TYR A 27 4.84 5.22 -4.45
CA TYR A 27 5.11 4.42 -3.27
C TYR A 27 6.44 3.71 -3.45
N THR A 28 7.27 3.72 -2.41
CA THR A 28 8.57 3.03 -2.42
C THR A 28 8.63 2.13 -1.21
N PHE A 29 8.91 0.86 -1.41
CA PHE A 29 9.02 -0.08 -0.30
C PHE A 29 10.23 0.26 0.56
N LYS A 30 10.01 0.44 1.86
CA LYS A 30 11.07 0.75 2.83
C LYS A 30 11.51 -0.51 3.57
N GLU A 31 10.57 -1.12 4.27
CA GLU A 31 10.86 -2.24 5.15
C GLU A 31 9.59 -3.05 5.47
N LYS A 32 9.81 -4.22 6.06
CA LYS A 32 8.75 -5.12 6.52
C LYS A 32 8.95 -5.42 8.00
N GLN A 33 7.89 -5.27 8.79
CA GLN A 33 7.85 -5.65 10.20
C GLN A 33 6.68 -6.62 10.44
N GLY A 34 7.00 -7.93 10.47
CA GLY A 34 5.99 -8.98 10.59
C GLY A 34 5.03 -9.00 9.39
N ILE A 35 3.75 -8.74 9.62
CA ILE A 35 2.72 -8.63 8.57
C ILE A 35 2.57 -7.22 8.00
N LYS A 36 3.31 -6.24 8.53
CA LYS A 36 3.25 -4.85 8.08
C LYS A 36 4.33 -4.57 7.04
N LEU A 37 3.93 -4.01 5.92
CA LEU A 37 4.78 -3.49 4.86
C LEU A 37 4.77 -1.96 4.98
N PHE A 38 5.93 -1.34 5.06
CA PHE A 38 6.07 0.12 5.12
C PHE A 38 6.47 0.66 3.76
N PHE A 39 5.76 1.69 3.32
CA PHE A 39 6.04 2.39 2.09
C PHE A 39 6.27 3.88 2.38
N GLU A 40 7.36 4.41 1.81
CA GLU A 40 7.51 5.84 1.60
C GLU A 40 6.57 6.29 0.49
N THR A 41 6.08 7.53 0.58
CA THR A 41 5.21 8.10 -0.44
C THR A 41 5.55 9.57 -0.61
N SER A 42 5.51 10.05 -1.85
CA SER A 42 5.71 11.48 -2.17
C SER A 42 4.49 12.36 -1.87
N ALA A 43 3.35 11.77 -1.48
CA ALA A 43 2.16 12.51 -1.14
C ALA A 43 2.32 13.36 0.13
N GLN A 44 1.86 14.62 0.07
CA GLN A 44 1.78 15.48 1.26
C GLN A 44 0.73 14.97 2.26
N ASP A 45 -0.40 14.49 1.75
CA ASP A 45 -1.45 13.89 2.57
C ASP A 45 -1.27 12.38 2.65
N LYS A 46 -0.74 11.94 3.81
CA LYS A 46 -0.49 10.52 4.09
C LYS A 46 -1.77 9.71 4.27
N GLU A 47 -2.84 10.33 4.75
CA GLU A 47 -4.13 9.65 4.91
C GLU A 47 -4.75 9.38 3.54
N ALA A 48 -4.74 10.38 2.66
CA ALA A 48 -5.15 10.21 1.26
C ALA A 48 -4.30 9.13 0.56
N ALA A 49 -2.97 9.13 0.78
CA ALA A 49 -2.09 8.11 0.23
C ALA A 49 -2.42 6.69 0.73
N ALA A 50 -2.76 6.53 2.01
CA ALA A 50 -3.16 5.24 2.57
C ALA A 50 -4.53 4.78 2.02
N GLN A 51 -5.49 5.70 1.87
CA GLN A 51 -6.78 5.41 1.27
C GLN A 51 -6.64 5.02 -0.21
N LYS A 52 -5.80 5.74 -0.97
CA LYS A 52 -5.51 5.41 -2.37
C LYS A 52 -4.84 4.04 -2.49
N ALA A 53 -3.82 3.74 -1.67
CA ALA A 53 -3.19 2.42 -1.63
C ALA A 53 -4.22 1.32 -1.33
N LYS A 54 -5.13 1.54 -0.37
CA LYS A 54 -6.23 0.63 -0.06
C LYS A 54 -7.17 0.42 -1.25
N ALA A 55 -7.52 1.49 -1.96
CA ALA A 55 -8.38 1.43 -3.15
C ALA A 55 -7.70 0.65 -4.28
N LEU A 56 -6.42 0.89 -4.53
CA LEU A 56 -5.62 0.18 -5.53
C LEU A 56 -5.57 -1.32 -5.24
N ILE A 57 -5.27 -1.69 -3.99
CA ILE A 57 -5.26 -3.10 -3.57
C ILE A 57 -6.64 -3.73 -3.79
N LYS A 58 -7.73 -3.08 -3.33
CA LYS A 58 -9.09 -3.61 -3.51
C LYS A 58 -9.54 -3.73 -4.96
N ALA A 59 -9.01 -2.88 -5.85
CA ALA A 59 -9.30 -2.96 -7.28
C ALA A 59 -8.68 -4.18 -7.96
N GLN A 60 -7.70 -4.83 -7.33
CA GLN A 60 -7.12 -6.07 -7.84
C GLN A 60 -8.04 -7.27 -7.59
N PRO A 61 -8.06 -8.27 -8.49
CA PRO A 61 -8.90 -9.45 -8.35
C PRO A 61 -8.63 -10.23 -7.04
N TRP A 62 -7.38 -10.26 -6.59
CA TRP A 62 -6.98 -10.88 -5.33
C TRP A 62 -7.23 -10.00 -4.10
N GLY A 63 -7.34 -8.68 -4.27
CA GLY A 63 -7.45 -7.74 -3.15
C GLY A 63 -8.88 -7.56 -2.62
N THR A 64 -9.90 -7.93 -3.40
CA THR A 64 -11.31 -7.86 -2.96
C THR A 64 -11.60 -8.81 -1.79
N VAL A 65 -10.94 -9.98 -1.75
CA VAL A 65 -11.11 -10.99 -0.70
C VAL A 65 -10.03 -10.91 0.39
N LEU A 66 -9.09 -9.98 0.26
CA LEU A 66 -7.96 -9.87 1.16
C LEU A 66 -8.37 -9.14 2.44
N TYR A 67 -8.06 -9.73 3.60
CA TYR A 67 -8.15 -9.02 4.87
C TYR A 67 -6.85 -8.26 5.13
N PHE A 68 -6.90 -6.94 4.98
CA PHE A 68 -5.75 -6.07 5.17
C PHE A 68 -6.14 -4.70 5.71
N GLN A 69 -5.16 -3.98 6.25
CA GLN A 69 -5.30 -2.62 6.72
C GLN A 69 -4.29 -1.71 6.01
N ALA A 70 -4.71 -0.49 5.66
CA ALA A 70 -3.83 0.57 5.20
C ALA A 70 -3.96 1.76 6.14
N THR A 71 -2.85 2.26 6.67
CA THR A 71 -2.81 3.40 7.62
C THR A 71 -1.65 4.33 7.32
N ALA A 72 -1.85 5.62 7.57
CA ALA A 72 -0.78 6.60 7.59
C ALA A 72 0.13 6.39 8.81
N VAL A 73 1.42 6.68 8.64
CA VAL A 73 2.48 6.64 9.67
C VAL A 73 3.27 7.95 9.66
#